data_AF-A0A3B9UG17-F1
#
_entry.id   AF-A0A3B9UG17-F1
#
_cell.length_a   1.000
_cell.length_b   1.000
_cell.length_c   1.000
_cell.angle_alpha   90.00
_cell.angle_beta   90.00
_cell.angle_gamma   90.00
#
_symmetry.space_group_name_H-M   'P 1'
#
loop_
_entity.id
_entity.type
_entity.pdbx_description
1 polymer ?
#
loop_
_entity_poly.entity_id
_entity_poly.type
_entity_poly.pdbx_seq_one_letter_code
_entity_poly.pdbx_strand_id
1 'polypeptide(L)'
;SGRHDRQSERWSTMARVALGQGKMGPRPLAAAMHLIVYVGFVLINIEVLEIVLDGILGTHRLLREPLGGIYDGLMNFFEVLGFLVIVACVVFLARRLGSGPDRLKHPDLAGWPQRDAVNILVIEIVLMSALLLMNAAEYQQLATSGQQLATSSPWWISGLLLPLFGGWSTSALSAFAKIGRAHV
;
A
#
# COMPACT_ATOMS: atom_id res chain seq x y z
N SER A 1 -5.10 -8.10 -48.47
CA SER A 1 -3.87 -7.84 -47.68
C SER A 1 -4.18 -8.12 -46.22
N GLY A 2 -3.91 -9.34 -45.75
CA GLY A 2 -4.35 -9.87 -44.45
C GLY A 2 -3.45 -9.43 -43.31
N ARG A 3 -4.04 -8.82 -42.27
CA ARG A 3 -3.37 -8.37 -41.04
C ARG A 3 -3.79 -9.19 -39.80
N HIS A 4 -4.25 -10.43 -39.99
CA HIS A 4 -4.84 -11.25 -38.91
C HIS A 4 -4.03 -12.51 -38.55
N ASP A 5 -2.92 -12.77 -39.22
CA ASP A 5 -2.40 -14.13 -39.35
C ASP A 5 -1.50 -14.59 -38.18
N ARG A 6 -1.41 -13.80 -37.10
CA ARG A 6 -0.52 -14.06 -35.95
C ARG A 6 -1.12 -13.60 -34.61
N GLN A 7 -2.39 -13.85 -34.40
CA GLN A 7 -3.08 -13.44 -33.17
C GLN A 7 -2.41 -14.09 -31.93
N SER A 8 -2.14 -15.40 -31.96
CA SER A 8 -1.50 -16.12 -30.84
C SER A 8 -0.10 -15.57 -30.50
N GLU A 9 0.74 -15.28 -31.48
CA GLU A 9 2.05 -14.64 -31.26
C GLU A 9 1.92 -13.24 -30.68
N ARG A 10 0.90 -12.48 -31.06
CA ARG A 10 0.65 -11.14 -30.49
C ARG A 10 0.19 -11.23 -29.05
N TRP A 11 -0.72 -12.13 -28.70
CA TRP A 11 -1.13 -12.35 -27.31
C TRP A 11 0.04 -12.89 -26.46
N SER A 12 0.85 -13.79 -27.00
CA SER A 12 2.07 -14.27 -26.34
C SER A 12 3.09 -13.14 -26.13
N THR A 13 3.32 -12.30 -27.13
CA THR A 13 4.21 -11.14 -27.02
C THR A 13 3.66 -10.11 -26.04
N MET A 14 2.35 -9.83 -26.06
CA MET A 14 1.69 -8.88 -25.15
C MET A 14 1.75 -9.41 -23.71
N ALA A 15 1.46 -10.70 -23.49
CA ALA A 15 1.61 -11.35 -22.19
C ALA A 15 3.07 -11.31 -21.70
N ARG A 16 4.05 -11.58 -22.57
CA ARG A 16 5.49 -11.53 -22.22
C ARG A 16 5.98 -10.13 -21.88
N VAL A 17 5.45 -9.12 -22.56
CA VAL A 17 5.73 -7.70 -22.28
C VAL A 17 5.01 -7.25 -21.00
N ALA A 18 3.76 -7.64 -20.81
CA ALA A 18 2.94 -7.32 -19.63
C ALA A 18 3.48 -7.98 -18.35
N LEU A 19 3.98 -9.22 -18.45
CA LEU A 19 4.67 -9.94 -17.37
C LEU A 19 6.12 -9.47 -17.16
N GLY A 20 6.54 -8.38 -17.81
CA GLY A 20 7.82 -7.70 -17.52
C GLY A 20 9.08 -8.39 -18.06
N GLN A 21 8.97 -9.49 -18.80
CA GLN A 21 10.13 -10.28 -19.24
C GLN A 21 11.04 -9.57 -20.26
N GLY A 22 10.57 -8.52 -20.93
CA GLY A 22 11.32 -7.91 -22.04
C GLY A 22 12.53 -7.04 -21.65
N LYS A 23 12.56 -6.46 -20.44
CA LYS A 23 13.57 -5.44 -20.07
C LYS A 23 14.00 -5.39 -18.60
N MET A 24 13.37 -6.15 -17.71
CA MET A 24 13.70 -6.15 -16.26
C MET A 24 14.69 -7.25 -15.84
N GLY A 25 14.84 -8.32 -16.63
CA GLY A 25 15.81 -9.41 -16.39
C GLY A 25 17.26 -8.98 -16.10
N PRO A 26 17.86 -7.99 -16.80
CA PRO A 26 19.24 -7.58 -16.55
C PRO A 26 19.43 -6.71 -15.30
N ARG A 27 18.38 -6.38 -14.54
CA ARG A 27 18.44 -5.55 -13.32
C ARG A 27 17.61 -6.18 -12.20
N PRO A 28 18.08 -7.29 -11.59
CA PRO A 28 17.30 -8.10 -10.66
C PRO A 28 16.80 -7.31 -9.44
N LEU A 29 17.60 -6.37 -8.93
CA LEU A 29 17.18 -5.52 -7.81
C LEU A 29 16.00 -4.61 -8.16
N ALA A 30 15.99 -4.03 -9.37
CA ALA A 30 14.89 -3.19 -9.83
C ALA A 30 13.62 -4.01 -10.09
N ALA A 31 13.77 -5.24 -10.59
CA ALA A 31 12.67 -6.18 -10.78
C ALA A 31 12.02 -6.58 -9.44
N ALA A 32 12.83 -6.91 -8.44
CA ALA A 32 12.34 -7.28 -7.10
C ALA A 32 11.59 -6.12 -6.42
N MET A 33 12.16 -4.90 -6.47
CA MET A 33 11.51 -3.71 -5.91
C MET A 33 10.20 -3.37 -6.64
N HIS A 34 10.16 -3.52 -7.96
CA HIS A 34 8.92 -3.27 -8.71
C HIS A 34 7.84 -4.31 -8.43
N LEU A 35 8.22 -5.59 -8.25
CA LEU A 35 7.29 -6.63 -7.83
C LEU A 35 6.68 -6.31 -6.46
N ILE A 36 7.50 -5.89 -5.49
CA ILE A 36 7.02 -5.50 -4.16
C ILE A 36 6.00 -4.35 -4.26
N VAL A 37 6.33 -3.30 -5.02
CA VAL A 37 5.41 -2.16 -5.23
C VAL A 37 4.15 -2.57 -5.98
N TYR A 38 4.25 -3.45 -6.98
CA TYR A 38 3.09 -3.95 -7.73
C TYR A 38 2.15 -4.77 -6.83
N VAL A 39 2.70 -5.68 -6.02
CA VAL A 39 1.92 -6.43 -5.04
C VAL A 39 1.30 -5.47 -4.02
N GLY A 40 2.07 -4.49 -3.54
CA GLY A 40 1.58 -3.41 -2.67
C GLY A 40 0.39 -2.67 -3.27
N PHE A 41 0.47 -2.26 -4.53
CA PHE A 41 -0.60 -1.57 -5.24
C PHE A 41 -1.88 -2.41 -5.34
N VAL A 42 -1.76 -3.70 -5.69
CA VAL A 42 -2.92 -4.61 -5.73
C VAL A 42 -3.56 -4.72 -4.35
N LEU A 43 -2.77 -4.80 -3.29
CA LEU A 43 -3.26 -4.91 -1.91
C LEU A 43 -3.96 -3.63 -1.44
N ILE A 44 -3.45 -2.43 -1.77
CA ILE A 44 -4.14 -1.17 -1.45
C ILE A 44 -5.53 -1.13 -2.05
N ASN A 45 -5.68 -1.60 -3.29
CA ASN A 45 -6.98 -1.60 -3.94
C ASN A 45 -7.96 -2.54 -3.20
N ILE A 46 -7.46 -3.65 -2.65
CA ILE A 46 -8.25 -4.56 -1.81
C ILE A 46 -8.60 -3.91 -0.47
N GLU A 47 -7.63 -3.29 0.20
CA GLU A 47 -7.83 -2.60 1.49
C GLU A 47 -8.82 -1.43 1.35
N VAL A 48 -8.65 -0.59 0.32
CA VAL A 48 -9.58 0.51 0.02
C VAL A 48 -10.98 -0.02 -0.29
N LEU A 49 -11.08 -1.13 -1.02
CA LEU A 49 -12.36 -1.79 -1.25
C LEU A 49 -12.99 -2.28 0.07
N GLU A 50 -12.21 -2.87 0.97
CA GLU A 50 -12.67 -3.29 2.30
C GLU A 50 -13.16 -2.09 3.12
N ILE A 51 -12.40 -0.99 3.18
CA ILE A 51 -12.80 0.23 3.89
C ILE A 51 -14.11 0.81 3.33
N VAL A 52 -14.26 0.82 2.00
CA VAL A 52 -15.50 1.27 1.36
C VAL A 52 -16.68 0.36 1.71
N LEU A 53 -16.49 -0.96 1.65
CA LEU A 53 -17.55 -1.93 1.98
C LEU A 53 -17.93 -1.87 3.46
N ASP A 54 -16.96 -1.77 4.36
CA ASP A 54 -17.18 -1.58 5.80
C ASP A 54 -17.99 -0.31 6.07
N GLY A 55 -17.68 0.79 5.38
CA GLY A 55 -18.44 2.04 5.50
C GLY A 55 -19.89 1.96 4.99
N ILE A 56 -20.15 1.14 3.96
CA ILE A 56 -21.50 0.92 3.42
C ILE A 56 -22.31 -0.01 4.33
N LEU A 57 -21.68 -1.05 4.87
CA LEU A 57 -22.33 -2.10 5.65
C LEU A 57 -22.38 -1.81 7.16
N GLY A 58 -21.64 -0.78 7.62
CA GLY A 58 -21.52 -0.45 9.04
C GLY A 58 -20.80 -1.53 9.84
N THR A 59 -20.05 -2.41 9.17
CA THR A 59 -19.28 -3.49 9.81
C THR A 59 -17.88 -3.02 10.17
N HIS A 60 -17.32 -3.58 11.24
CA HIS A 60 -15.90 -3.44 11.54
C HIS A 60 -15.15 -4.67 11.06
N ARG A 61 -14.43 -4.50 9.93
CA ARG A 61 -13.59 -5.54 9.32
C ARG A 61 -14.43 -6.71 8.82
N LEU A 62 -15.16 -6.49 7.74
CA LEU A 62 -16.02 -7.48 7.09
C LEU A 62 -15.31 -8.82 6.86
N LEU A 63 -14.01 -8.81 6.58
CA LEU A 63 -13.24 -10.02 6.33
C LEU A 63 -12.83 -10.77 7.62
N ARG A 64 -13.03 -10.19 8.81
CA ARG A 64 -12.62 -10.80 10.09
C ARG A 64 -13.55 -11.92 10.54
N GLU A 65 -14.86 -11.74 10.45
CA GLU A 65 -15.83 -12.79 10.81
C GLU A 65 -15.61 -14.12 10.08
N PRO A 66 -15.39 -14.15 8.75
CA PRO A 66 -15.17 -15.41 8.04
C PRO A 66 -13.75 -15.99 8.18
N LEU A 67 -12.73 -15.18 8.51
CA LEU A 67 -11.32 -15.60 8.51
C LEU A 67 -10.72 -15.83 9.91
N GLY A 68 -11.33 -15.32 10.98
CA GLY A 68 -10.88 -15.56 12.36
C GLY A 68 -9.39 -15.27 12.57
N GLY A 69 -8.64 -16.20 13.19
CA GLY A 69 -7.20 -16.00 13.47
C GLY A 69 -6.30 -15.94 12.22
N ILE A 70 -6.77 -16.38 11.06
CA ILE A 70 -6.03 -16.20 9.78
C ILE A 70 -6.00 -14.71 9.40
N TYR A 71 -7.07 -13.97 9.73
CA TYR A 71 -7.15 -12.53 9.51
C TYR A 71 -6.02 -11.80 10.24
N ASP A 72 -5.75 -12.15 11.50
CA ASP A 72 -4.69 -11.50 12.29
C ASP A 72 -3.28 -11.78 11.70
N GLY A 73 -3.06 -12.98 11.15
CA GLY A 73 -1.83 -13.30 10.42
C GLY A 73 -1.70 -12.52 9.10
N LEU A 74 -2.80 -12.44 8.34
CA LEU A 74 -2.84 -11.73 7.06
C LEU A 74 -2.65 -10.23 7.23
N MET A 75 -3.25 -9.65 8.28
CA MET A 75 -3.13 -8.24 8.59
C MET A 75 -1.71 -7.88 9.05
N ASN A 76 -1.05 -8.72 9.87
CA ASN A 76 0.37 -8.53 10.20
C ASN A 76 1.26 -8.61 8.94
N PHE A 77 0.95 -9.52 8.02
CA PHE A 77 1.64 -9.59 6.73
C PHE A 77 1.45 -8.30 5.91
N PHE A 78 0.23 -7.75 5.87
CA PHE A 78 -0.06 -6.49 5.19
C PHE A 78 0.68 -5.30 5.82
N GLU A 79 0.85 -5.26 7.14
CA GLU A 79 1.66 -4.21 7.77
C GLU A 79 3.13 -4.26 7.35
N VAL A 80 3.72 -5.46 7.42
CA VAL A 80 5.12 -5.67 7.01
C VAL A 80 5.30 -5.29 5.55
N LEU A 81 4.37 -5.69 4.71
CA LEU A 81 4.41 -5.39 3.29
C LEU A 81 4.19 -3.90 3.02
N GLY A 82 3.27 -3.24 3.73
CA GLY A 82 3.04 -1.79 3.64
C GLY A 82 4.29 -0.98 4.00
N PHE A 83 5.00 -1.38 5.06
CA PHE A 83 6.30 -0.80 5.38
C PHE A 83 7.35 -1.01 4.28
N LEU A 84 7.43 -2.23 3.72
CA LEU A 84 8.33 -2.50 2.60
C LEU A 84 7.99 -1.66 1.36
N VAL A 85 6.71 -1.40 1.11
CA VAL A 85 6.24 -0.50 0.03
C VAL A 85 6.70 0.93 0.29
N ILE A 86 6.58 1.44 1.52
CA ILE A 86 7.12 2.76 1.88
C ILE A 86 8.63 2.82 1.60
N VAL A 87 9.39 1.83 2.06
CA VAL A 87 10.83 1.75 1.82
C VAL A 87 11.14 1.72 0.32
N ALA A 88 10.42 0.91 -0.45
CA ALA A 88 10.61 0.82 -1.90
C ALA A 88 10.28 2.15 -2.61
N CYS A 89 9.20 2.82 -2.23
CA CYS A 89 8.82 4.14 -2.77
C CYS A 89 9.87 5.20 -2.43
N VAL A 90 10.41 5.22 -1.20
CA VAL A 90 11.49 6.12 -0.80
C VAL A 90 12.75 5.87 -1.65
N VAL A 91 13.13 4.60 -1.86
CA VAL A 91 14.28 4.24 -2.71
C VAL A 91 14.04 4.67 -4.16
N PHE A 92 12.84 4.45 -4.71
CA PHE A 92 12.50 4.88 -6.06
C PHE A 92 12.46 6.40 -6.21
N LEU A 93 11.96 7.11 -5.21
CA LEU A 93 11.94 8.57 -5.17
C LEU A 93 13.38 9.11 -5.09
N ALA A 94 14.21 8.60 -4.18
CA ALA A 94 15.61 8.98 -4.05
C ALA A 94 16.39 8.72 -5.35
N ARG A 95 16.19 7.55 -5.96
CA ARG A 95 16.80 7.21 -7.26
C ARG A 95 16.35 8.19 -8.34
N ARG A 96 15.06 8.54 -8.38
CA ARG A 96 14.49 9.42 -9.39
C ARG A 96 14.96 10.88 -9.23
N LEU A 97 15.11 11.36 -8.01
CA LEU A 97 15.61 12.71 -7.70
C LEU A 97 17.13 12.83 -7.87
N GLY A 98 17.91 11.81 -7.48
CA GLY A 98 19.39 11.86 -7.48
C GLY A 98 20.08 11.27 -8.70
N SER A 99 19.48 10.30 -9.41
CA SER A 99 20.14 9.52 -10.48
C SER A 99 19.22 9.26 -11.68
N GLY A 100 18.33 10.22 -11.97
CA GLY A 100 17.41 10.16 -13.09
C GLY A 100 18.15 9.94 -14.42
N PRO A 101 17.92 8.84 -15.16
CA PRO A 101 18.62 8.55 -16.41
C PRO A 101 18.37 9.64 -17.46
N ASP A 102 19.40 10.01 -18.24
CA ASP A 102 19.38 11.15 -19.17
C ASP A 102 18.24 11.13 -20.19
N ARG A 103 17.70 9.96 -20.53
CA ARG A 103 16.50 9.82 -21.38
C ARG A 103 15.26 10.52 -20.81
N LEU A 104 15.19 10.73 -19.50
CA LEU A 104 14.10 11.47 -18.84
C LEU A 104 14.23 12.98 -19.08
N LYS A 105 15.40 13.49 -19.46
CA LYS A 105 15.64 14.90 -19.78
C LYS A 105 15.21 15.27 -21.21
N HIS A 106 14.53 14.36 -21.92
CA HIS A 106 13.97 14.68 -23.23
C HIS A 106 12.91 15.78 -23.09
N PRO A 107 12.92 16.83 -23.95
CA PRO A 107 11.99 17.96 -23.84
C PRO A 107 10.51 17.53 -23.82
N ASP A 108 10.16 16.47 -24.55
CA ASP A 108 8.78 15.94 -24.61
C ASP A 108 8.29 15.30 -23.30
N LEU A 109 9.21 14.94 -22.40
CA LEU A 109 8.88 14.38 -21.07
C LEU A 109 8.95 15.45 -19.97
N ALA A 110 9.34 16.68 -20.31
CA ALA A 110 9.40 17.79 -19.36
C ALA A 110 7.97 18.28 -19.06
N GLY A 111 7.61 18.32 -17.78
CA GLY A 111 6.30 18.79 -17.32
C GLY A 111 5.49 17.70 -16.63
N TRP A 112 4.30 17.40 -17.15
CA TRP A 112 3.29 16.56 -16.49
C TRP A 112 3.75 15.11 -16.24
N PRO A 113 4.33 14.37 -17.20
CA PRO A 113 4.68 12.95 -17.00
C PRO A 113 5.78 12.74 -15.97
N GLN A 114 6.71 13.69 -15.84
CA GLN A 114 7.74 13.63 -14.82
C GLN A 114 7.20 13.87 -13.41
N ARG A 115 6.29 14.83 -13.27
CA ARG A 115 5.68 15.20 -11.98
C ARG A 115 4.68 14.14 -11.53
N ASP A 116 3.90 13.56 -12.44
CA ASP A 116 2.96 12.48 -12.16
C ASP A 116 3.64 11.28 -11.49
N ALA A 117 4.78 10.83 -12.03
CA ALA A 117 5.55 9.73 -11.45
C ALA A 117 6.16 10.04 -10.07
N VAL A 118 6.36 11.31 -9.71
CA VAL A 118 6.78 11.69 -8.34
C VAL A 118 5.57 11.78 -7.44
N ASN A 119 4.48 12.38 -7.92
CA ASN A 119 3.23 12.53 -7.19
C ASN A 119 2.69 11.17 -6.76
N ILE A 120 2.67 10.17 -7.66
CA ILE A 120 2.18 8.83 -7.31
C ILE A 120 3.01 8.19 -6.20
N LEU A 121 4.34 8.33 -6.21
CA LEU A 121 5.20 7.79 -5.15
C LEU A 121 4.99 8.51 -3.81
N VAL A 122 4.79 9.82 -3.83
CA VAL A 122 4.53 10.61 -2.63
C VAL A 122 3.15 10.28 -2.06
N ILE A 123 2.12 10.21 -2.91
CA ILE A 123 0.77 9.82 -2.53
C ILE A 123 0.79 8.42 -1.91
N GLU A 124 1.50 7.46 -2.52
CA GLU A 124 1.64 6.11 -1.99
C GLU A 124 2.26 6.08 -0.59
N ILE A 125 3.35 6.85 -0.37
CA ILE A 125 3.99 6.96 0.94
C ILE A 125 3.01 7.53 1.97
N VAL A 126 2.26 8.58 1.61
CA VAL A 126 1.26 9.20 2.50
C VAL A 126 0.14 8.22 2.84
N LEU A 127 -0.41 7.51 1.84
CA LEU A 127 -1.49 6.54 2.03
C LEU A 127 -1.03 5.38 2.92
N MET A 128 0.14 4.79 2.67
CA MET A 128 0.69 3.72 3.50
C MET A 128 0.97 4.17 4.93
N SER A 129 1.52 5.37 5.09
CA SER A 129 1.76 5.93 6.42
C SER A 129 0.45 6.19 7.16
N ALA A 130 -0.58 6.67 6.47
CA ALA A 130 -1.91 6.86 7.04
C ALA A 130 -2.55 5.55 7.50
N LEU A 131 -2.42 4.46 6.72
CA LEU A 131 -2.92 3.13 7.10
C LEU A 131 -2.22 2.60 8.37
N LEU A 132 -0.88 2.69 8.45
CA LEU A 132 -0.12 2.26 9.63
C LEU A 132 -0.44 3.12 10.86
N LEU A 133 -0.55 4.44 10.70
CA LEU A 133 -0.92 5.36 11.78
C LEU A 133 -2.35 5.11 12.27
N MET A 134 -3.28 4.81 11.37
CA MET A 134 -4.65 4.47 11.72
C MET A 134 -4.71 3.18 12.55
N ASN A 135 -4.00 2.13 12.12
CA ASN A 135 -3.92 0.88 12.87
C ASN A 135 -3.32 1.08 14.28
N ALA A 136 -2.28 1.92 14.39
CA ALA A 136 -1.66 2.26 15.67
C ALA A 136 -2.62 3.04 16.59
N ALA A 137 -3.35 4.02 16.04
CA ALA A 137 -4.33 4.81 16.80
C ALA A 137 -5.50 3.96 17.30
N GLU A 138 -6.01 3.05 16.46
CA GLU A 138 -7.07 2.10 16.82
C GLU A 138 -6.61 1.17 17.97
N TYR A 139 -5.39 0.66 17.88
CA TYR A 139 -4.79 -0.12 18.95
C TYR A 139 -4.67 0.68 20.26
N GLN A 140 -4.17 1.92 20.20
CA GLN A 140 -4.02 2.79 21.37
C GLN A 140 -5.38 3.15 21.98
N GLN A 141 -6.41 3.35 21.17
CA GLN A 141 -7.78 3.61 21.63
C GLN A 141 -8.32 2.43 22.45
N LEU A 142 -8.14 1.20 21.97
CA LEU A 142 -8.54 -0.02 22.66
C LEU A 142 -7.76 -0.21 23.98
N ALA A 143 -6.46 0.04 23.96
CA ALA A 143 -5.62 -0.03 25.15
C ALA A 143 -6.08 1.00 26.23
N THR A 144 -6.45 2.21 25.82
CA THR A 144 -6.84 3.30 26.72
C THR A 144 -8.29 3.15 27.22
N SER A 145 -9.17 2.51 26.45
CA SER A 145 -10.57 2.28 26.85
C SER A 145 -10.75 1.12 27.83
N GLY A 146 -9.68 0.39 28.17
CA GLY A 146 -9.74 -0.80 29.03
C GLY A 146 -10.48 -1.98 28.38
N GLN A 147 -10.98 -1.81 27.15
CA GLN A 147 -11.45 -2.90 26.32
C GLN A 147 -10.24 -3.57 25.70
N GLN A 148 -9.57 -4.38 26.51
CA GLN A 148 -8.59 -5.32 25.99
C GLN A 148 -9.37 -6.30 25.12
N LEU A 149 -9.35 -6.05 23.80
CA LEU A 149 -9.79 -7.07 22.87
C LEU A 149 -8.85 -8.24 23.13
N ALA A 150 -9.39 -9.36 23.64
CA ALA A 150 -8.63 -10.53 24.06
C ALA A 150 -7.80 -11.20 22.95
N THR A 151 -7.68 -10.57 21.77
CA THR A 151 -7.23 -11.20 20.53
C THR A 151 -6.46 -10.30 19.56
N SER A 152 -6.14 -9.03 19.87
CA SER A 152 -5.29 -8.23 18.98
C SER A 152 -3.97 -7.92 19.67
N SER A 153 -2.97 -8.79 19.45
CA SER A 153 -1.57 -8.46 19.70
C SER A 153 -1.23 -7.14 18.97
N PRO A 154 -0.41 -6.24 19.54
CA PRO A 154 0.03 -5.07 18.80
C PRO A 154 0.63 -5.53 17.49
N TRP A 155 0.08 -5.03 16.39
CA TRP A 155 0.56 -5.33 15.06
C TRP A 155 2.05 -4.97 14.97
N TRP A 156 2.86 -5.79 14.30
CA TRP A 156 4.31 -5.73 14.44
C TRP A 156 4.93 -4.38 14.08
N ILE A 157 4.34 -3.63 13.13
CA ILE A 157 4.89 -2.35 12.68
C ILE A 157 4.15 -1.19 13.31
N SER A 158 2.81 -1.22 13.33
CA SER A 158 2.02 -0.18 13.98
C SER A 158 2.32 -0.10 15.50
N GLY A 159 2.73 -1.23 16.10
CA GLY A 159 3.26 -1.32 17.47
C GLY A 159 4.41 -0.32 17.76
N LEU A 160 5.26 -0.05 16.77
CA LEU A 160 6.38 0.89 16.89
C LEU A 160 5.92 2.36 16.89
N LEU A 161 4.70 2.63 16.41
CA LEU A 161 4.12 3.97 16.30
C LEU A 161 3.31 4.36 17.55
N LEU A 162 3.03 3.43 18.47
CA LEU A 162 2.29 3.70 19.72
C LEU A 162 2.84 4.90 20.52
N PRO A 163 4.16 5.11 20.66
CA PRO A 163 4.69 6.26 21.39
C PRO A 163 4.22 7.62 20.83
N LEU A 164 3.87 7.70 19.54
CA LEU A 164 3.36 8.93 18.92
C LEU A 164 1.98 9.32 19.46
N PHE A 165 1.21 8.34 19.92
CA PHE A 165 -0.13 8.52 20.48
C PHE A 165 -0.13 8.52 22.02
N GLY A 166 1.07 8.48 22.63
CA GLY A 166 1.23 8.62 24.07
C GLY A 166 0.65 9.95 24.57
N GLY A 167 -0.29 9.89 25.51
CA GLY A 167 -0.93 11.08 26.09
C GLY A 167 -2.14 11.62 25.32
N TRP A 168 -2.56 10.98 24.23
CA TRP A 168 -3.81 11.34 23.56
C TRP A 168 -5.03 10.88 24.39
N SER A 169 -6.09 11.69 24.40
CA SER A 169 -7.36 11.30 25.02
C SER A 169 -8.11 10.28 24.15
N THR A 170 -8.97 9.46 24.77
CA THR A 170 -9.84 8.51 24.05
C THR A 170 -10.72 9.19 23.00
N SER A 171 -11.18 10.43 23.27
CA SER A 171 -11.91 11.26 22.31
C SER A 171 -11.05 11.68 21.11
N ALA A 172 -9.78 12.05 21.32
CA ALA A 172 -8.88 12.42 20.22
C ALA A 172 -8.53 11.20 19.35
N LEU A 173 -8.27 10.06 19.98
CA LEU A 173 -7.98 8.80 19.29
C LEU A 173 -9.19 8.32 18.48
N SER A 174 -10.39 8.35 19.06
CA SER A 174 -11.61 7.97 18.33
C SER A 174 -11.91 8.92 17.18
N ALA A 175 -11.69 10.24 17.33
CA ALA A 175 -11.85 11.19 16.24
C ALA A 175 -10.86 10.93 15.09
N PHE A 176 -9.60 10.60 15.41
CA PHE A 176 -8.58 10.27 14.42
C PHE A 176 -8.88 8.94 13.70
N ALA A 177 -9.26 7.90 14.45
CA ALA A 177 -9.65 6.61 13.88
C ALA A 177 -10.86 6.73 12.94
N LYS A 178 -11.86 7.55 13.30
CA LYS A 178 -13.05 7.86 12.50
C LYS A 178 -12.75 8.55 11.16
N ILE A 179 -11.64 9.27 11.06
CA ILE A 179 -11.25 9.94 9.80
C ILE A 179 -10.72 8.92 8.79
N GLY A 180 -10.03 7.87 9.27
CA GLY A 180 -9.40 6.87 8.40
C GLY A 180 -10.31 5.68 8.06
N ARG A 181 -11.17 5.25 9.00
CA ARG A 181 -12.19 4.23 8.79
C ARG A 181 -13.55 4.84 9.05
N ALA A 182 -14.49 4.70 8.12
CA ALA A 182 -15.86 5.18 8.30
C ALA A 182 -16.55 4.35 9.40
N HIS A 183 -16.38 4.77 10.65
CA HIS A 183 -17.15 4.26 11.78
C HIS A 183 -18.48 5.02 11.83
N VAL A 184 -19.59 4.33 11.52
CA VAL A 184 -20.94 4.73 11.98
C VAL A 184 -21.19 4.07 13.32
#